data_AF-A0A7J7JUP6-F1
#
_entry.id   AF-A0A7J7JUP6-F1
#
_cell.length_a   1.000
_cell.length_b   1.000
_cell.length_c   1.000
_cell.angle_alpha   90.00
_cell.angle_beta   90.00
_cell.angle_gamma   90.00
#
_symmetry.space_group_name_H-M   'P 1'
#
loop_
_entity.id
_entity.type
_entity.pdbx_description
1 polymer ?
#
loop_
_entity_poly.entity_id
_entity_poly.type
_entity_poly.pdbx_seq_one_letter_code
_entity_poly.pdbx_strand_id
1 'polypeptide(L)'
;MTSGFQPSRLLSSQRNGLTDSDSQPDLDFMYDKNTINQAAIFIEDAIKYRSIFHKIDDSSLKLYRFFYSKTVQWGIHCTVFLIHILAFFERPSSITSNWSSDLTKVGHRWVAPCGLLQAVELLCLMVLLLEQLLKTHFIGWKRIKTSKWIIAAYIVCMFSISDCLVSVFLQCSNKVRVRRMLRPFFVIQRSTMMKKVWNCLRRTFPDIASVLLLLLAHLYFFTLFGMLLFPTPRVTLSPTIPASPAQEIRP
;
A
#
# COMPACT_ATOMS: atom_id res chain seq x y z
N MET A 1 -56.28 16.32 0.83
CA MET A 1 -55.63 15.01 0.94
C MET A 1 -54.46 15.13 1.93
N THR A 2 -54.62 15.47 3.21
CA THR A 2 -55.34 14.87 4.35
C THR A 2 -54.84 13.48 4.76
N SER A 3 -53.81 13.45 5.61
CA SER A 3 -53.74 12.67 6.86
C SER A 3 -52.51 13.17 7.65
N GLY A 4 -52.58 13.69 8.87
CA GLY A 4 -53.58 13.55 9.93
C GLY A 4 -53.05 12.58 10.99
N PHE A 5 -51.94 12.92 11.65
CA PHE A 5 -51.40 12.16 12.79
C PHE A 5 -52.16 12.56 14.05
N GLN A 6 -52.96 11.64 14.60
CA GLN A 6 -53.55 11.76 15.93
C GLN A 6 -53.23 10.50 16.74
N PRO A 7 -52.80 10.64 18.01
CA PRO A 7 -52.62 9.53 18.92
C PRO A 7 -53.86 9.39 19.82
N SER A 8 -54.44 8.19 19.86
CA SER A 8 -55.50 7.87 20.83
C SER A 8 -55.24 6.51 21.46
N ARG A 9 -55.05 6.56 22.78
CA ARG A 9 -55.09 5.45 23.73
C ARG A 9 -56.36 4.62 23.51
N LEU A 10 -56.26 3.30 23.66
CA LEU A 10 -57.29 2.52 24.34
C LEU A 10 -56.65 1.29 25.01
N LEU A 11 -56.71 1.34 26.33
CA LEU A 11 -56.56 0.22 27.25
C LEU A 11 -57.64 -0.83 26.99
N SER A 12 -57.28 -2.12 27.01
CA SER A 12 -57.94 -3.15 27.83
C SER A 12 -57.57 -4.55 27.35
N SER A 13 -56.58 -5.18 27.98
CA SER A 13 -56.59 -6.63 28.14
C SER A 13 -55.94 -6.96 29.46
N GLN A 14 -56.74 -6.86 30.52
CA GLN A 14 -56.40 -7.42 31.80
C GLN A 14 -56.73 -8.92 31.74
N ARG A 15 -55.70 -9.76 31.72
CA ARG A 15 -55.82 -11.14 32.20
C ARG A 15 -54.64 -11.43 33.12
N ASN A 16 -54.97 -11.28 34.41
CA ASN A 16 -54.48 -11.92 35.62
C ASN A 16 -53.30 -12.88 35.47
N GLY A 17 -52.31 -12.66 36.35
CA GLY A 17 -51.04 -13.36 36.35
C GLY A 17 -51.01 -14.65 37.14
N LEU A 18 -49.88 -15.33 37.03
CA LEU A 18 -49.28 -16.18 38.03
C LEU A 18 -47.83 -16.46 37.59
N THR A 19 -46.88 -15.95 38.37
CA THR A 19 -45.54 -16.52 38.60
C THR A 19 -44.75 -17.01 37.37
N ASP A 20 -43.93 -16.14 36.80
CA ASP A 20 -42.53 -16.50 36.57
C ASP A 20 -41.69 -15.21 36.58
N SER A 21 -41.19 -14.88 37.75
CA SER A 21 -40.48 -13.63 38.05
C SER A 21 -39.14 -13.99 38.68
N ASP A 22 -38.31 -14.78 38.00
CA ASP A 22 -36.91 -14.93 38.44
C ASP A 22 -35.91 -15.46 37.38
N SER A 23 -36.20 -15.35 36.08
CA SER A 23 -35.28 -15.88 35.05
C SER A 23 -35.14 -14.99 33.80
N GLN A 24 -35.59 -13.74 33.87
CA GLN A 24 -35.51 -12.77 32.77
C GLN A 24 -34.77 -11.42 33.02
N PRO A 25 -33.97 -11.21 34.10
CA PRO A 25 -33.16 -9.99 34.20
C PRO A 25 -31.90 -10.03 33.32
N ASP A 26 -31.38 -11.21 33.01
CA ASP A 26 -30.09 -11.33 32.32
C ASP A 26 -30.16 -11.03 30.81
N LEU A 27 -31.28 -11.35 30.15
CA LEU A 27 -31.43 -11.17 28.70
C LEU A 27 -31.62 -9.70 28.32
N ASP A 28 -32.46 -8.97 29.07
CA ASP A 28 -32.73 -7.55 28.84
C ASP A 28 -31.49 -6.70 29.19
N PHE A 29 -30.78 -7.07 30.26
CA PHE A 29 -29.50 -6.46 30.62
C PHE A 29 -28.37 -6.76 29.61
N MET A 30 -28.34 -7.95 29.00
CA MET A 30 -27.42 -8.25 27.89
C MET A 30 -27.75 -7.44 26.63
N TYR A 31 -29.04 -7.29 26.30
CA TYR A 31 -29.48 -6.51 25.14
C TYR A 31 -29.08 -5.04 25.28
N ASP A 32 -29.28 -4.46 26.47
CA ASP A 32 -28.89 -3.08 26.77
C ASP A 32 -27.37 -2.87 26.70
N LYS A 33 -26.56 -3.82 27.20
CA LYS A 33 -25.10 -3.74 27.09
C LYS A 33 -24.60 -3.73 25.64
N ASN A 34 -25.21 -4.50 24.76
CA ASN A 34 -24.79 -4.60 23.37
C ASN A 34 -25.14 -3.33 22.59
N THR A 35 -26.33 -2.76 22.82
CA THR A 35 -26.75 -1.49 22.20
C THR A 35 -25.91 -0.31 22.71
N ILE A 36 -25.58 -0.28 24.02
CA ILE A 36 -24.67 0.73 24.59
C ILE A 36 -23.28 0.64 23.96
N ASN A 37 -22.71 -0.57 23.85
CA ASN A 37 -21.39 -0.77 23.23
C ASN A 37 -21.38 -0.34 21.75
N GLN A 38 -22.45 -0.66 21.01
CA GLN A 38 -22.61 -0.25 19.63
C GLN A 38 -22.68 1.28 19.50
N ALA A 39 -23.49 1.94 20.34
CA ALA A 39 -23.62 3.39 20.36
C ALA A 39 -22.27 4.07 20.67
N ALA A 40 -21.52 3.56 21.65
CA ALA A 40 -20.19 4.05 21.98
C ALA A 40 -19.22 3.95 20.79
N ILE A 41 -19.23 2.84 20.05
CA ILE A 41 -18.38 2.64 18.87
C ILE A 41 -18.74 3.64 17.76
N PHE A 42 -20.03 3.92 17.53
CA PHE A 42 -20.44 4.92 16.54
C PHE A 42 -20.01 6.34 16.92
N ILE A 43 -20.10 6.70 18.20
CA ILE A 43 -19.60 7.98 18.70
C ILE A 43 -18.07 8.07 18.52
N GLU A 44 -17.33 7.01 18.86
CA GLU A 44 -15.88 6.96 18.65
C GLU A 44 -15.49 7.10 17.18
N ASP A 45 -16.22 6.41 16.28
CA ASP A 45 -15.98 6.48 14.84
C ASP A 45 -16.30 7.87 14.28
N ALA A 46 -17.33 8.54 14.80
CA ALA A 46 -17.64 9.93 14.43
C ALA A 46 -16.52 10.89 14.84
N ILE A 47 -16.01 10.76 16.08
CA ILE A 47 -14.87 11.57 16.58
C ILE A 47 -13.61 11.31 15.75
N LYS A 48 -13.37 10.06 15.33
CA LYS A 48 -12.19 9.64 14.57
C LYS A 48 -12.38 9.72 13.04
N TYR A 49 -13.47 10.32 12.56
CA TYR A 49 -13.81 10.45 11.14
C TYR A 49 -13.73 9.13 10.34
N ARG A 50 -14.24 8.05 10.92
CA ARG A 50 -14.31 6.73 10.26
C ARG A 50 -15.70 6.43 9.74
N SER A 51 -15.76 5.65 8.66
CA SER A 51 -17.01 5.19 8.08
C SER A 51 -17.61 3.98 8.80
N ILE A 52 -18.95 3.98 8.91
CA ILE A 52 -19.76 3.00 9.65
C ILE A 52 -20.11 1.78 8.78
N PHE A 53 -19.11 1.16 8.16
CA PHE A 53 -19.33 0.03 7.24
C PHE A 53 -18.94 -1.33 7.82
N HIS A 54 -18.89 -1.47 9.15
CA HIS A 54 -18.54 -2.71 9.82
C HIS A 54 -19.79 -3.54 10.21
N LYS A 55 -19.63 -4.86 10.35
CA LYS A 55 -20.67 -5.78 10.81
C LYS A 55 -21.05 -5.46 12.27
N ILE A 56 -22.35 -5.36 12.53
CA ILE A 56 -22.93 -5.08 13.86
C ILE A 56 -23.17 -6.42 14.57
N ASP A 57 -22.10 -7.03 15.05
CA ASP A 57 -22.13 -8.33 15.74
C ASP A 57 -21.16 -8.25 16.92
N ASP A 58 -21.52 -8.74 18.10
CA ASP A 58 -20.82 -8.46 19.36
C ASP A 58 -19.34 -8.88 19.33
N SER A 59 -19.08 -10.07 18.77
CA SER A 59 -17.72 -10.59 18.63
C SER A 59 -16.91 -9.77 17.61
N SER A 60 -17.57 -9.30 16.56
CA SER A 60 -16.93 -8.45 15.54
C SER A 60 -16.61 -7.06 16.08
N LEU A 61 -17.47 -6.50 16.93
CA LEU A 61 -17.28 -5.20 17.58
C LEU A 61 -16.14 -5.23 18.62
N LYS A 62 -16.02 -6.32 19.41
CA LYS A 62 -14.89 -6.51 20.34
C LYS A 62 -13.56 -6.55 19.59
N LEU A 63 -13.49 -7.34 18.51
CA LEU A 63 -12.30 -7.43 17.67
C LEU A 63 -11.98 -6.10 16.98
N TYR A 64 -13.00 -5.37 16.54
CA TYR A 64 -12.87 -4.04 15.96
C TYR A 64 -12.27 -3.04 16.96
N ARG A 65 -12.76 -3.02 18.21
CA ARG A 65 -12.22 -2.17 19.27
C ARG A 65 -10.77 -2.53 19.62
N PHE A 66 -10.45 -3.82 19.66
CA PHE A 66 -9.07 -4.29 19.83
C PHE A 66 -8.15 -3.85 18.69
N PHE A 67 -8.58 -4.03 17.43
CA PHE A 67 -7.80 -3.66 16.24
C PHE A 67 -7.49 -2.16 16.20
N TYR A 68 -8.44 -1.32 16.62
CA TYR A 68 -8.27 0.14 16.65
C TYR A 68 -7.72 0.69 17.97
N SER A 69 -7.26 -0.17 18.87
CA SER A 69 -6.49 0.24 20.04
C SER A 69 -5.19 0.94 19.64
N LYS A 70 -4.70 1.86 20.50
CA LYS A 70 -3.49 2.63 20.24
C LYS A 70 -2.26 1.72 20.04
N THR A 71 -2.16 0.65 20.82
CA THR A 71 -1.04 -0.31 20.78
C THR A 71 -1.01 -1.08 19.47
N VAL A 72 -2.14 -1.65 19.03
CA VAL A 72 -2.20 -2.39 17.76
C VAL A 72 -1.92 -1.46 16.58
N GLN A 73 -2.52 -0.27 16.56
CA GLN A 73 -2.26 0.71 15.49
C GLN A 73 -0.79 1.12 15.46
N TRP A 74 -0.19 1.41 16.61
CA TRP A 74 1.24 1.72 16.70
C TRP A 74 2.11 0.57 16.19
N GLY A 75 1.82 -0.67 16.59
CA GLY A 75 2.51 -1.86 16.07
C GLY A 75 2.44 -1.98 14.55
N ILE A 76 1.27 -1.76 13.95
CA ILE A 76 1.13 -1.78 12.48
C ILE A 76 1.92 -0.62 11.83
N HIS A 77 1.92 0.58 12.42
CA HIS A 77 2.75 1.69 11.95
C HIS A 77 4.25 1.34 12.02
N CYS A 78 4.70 0.72 13.12
CA CYS A 78 6.06 0.23 13.26
C CYS A 78 6.41 -0.84 12.23
N THR A 79 5.52 -1.78 11.92
CA THR A 79 5.74 -2.79 10.85
C THR A 79 5.91 -2.13 9.49
N VAL A 80 5.08 -1.14 9.15
CA VAL A 80 5.23 -0.40 7.88
C VAL A 80 6.52 0.41 7.85
N PHE A 81 6.93 1.01 8.97
CA PHE A 81 8.21 1.69 9.07
C PHE A 81 9.38 0.71 8.90
N LEU A 82 9.31 -0.45 9.56
CA LEU A 82 10.33 -1.50 9.49
C LEU A 82 10.52 -2.01 8.06
N ILE A 83 9.45 -2.33 7.33
CA ILE A 83 9.60 -2.81 5.94
C ILE A 83 10.24 -1.76 5.01
N HIS A 84 10.09 -0.46 5.31
CA HIS A 84 10.76 0.61 4.57
C HIS A 84 12.22 0.76 4.98
N ILE A 85 12.55 0.69 6.27
CA ILE A 85 13.95 0.81 6.74
C ILE A 85 14.80 -0.39 6.28
N LEU A 86 14.19 -1.57 6.08
CA LEU A 86 14.87 -2.75 5.53
C LEU A 86 15.57 -2.45 4.18
N ALA A 87 15.05 -1.50 3.40
CA ALA A 87 15.64 -1.12 2.12
C ALA A 87 17.09 -0.61 2.25
N PHE A 88 17.48 -0.01 3.39
CA PHE A 88 18.85 0.48 3.60
C PHE A 88 19.86 -0.66 3.83
N PHE A 89 19.41 -1.78 4.38
CA PHE A 89 20.24 -2.95 4.68
C PHE A 89 20.32 -3.93 3.50
N GLU A 90 19.33 -3.91 2.62
CA GLU A 90 19.32 -4.74 1.42
C GLU A 90 20.33 -4.30 0.35
N ARG A 91 20.70 -5.22 -0.56
CA ARG A 91 21.62 -4.93 -1.67
C ARG A 91 20.99 -4.02 -2.74
N PRO A 92 21.64 -2.95 -3.22
CA PRO A 92 22.92 -2.42 -2.75
C PRO A 92 22.76 -1.74 -1.40
N SER A 93 23.53 -2.17 -0.41
CA SER A 93 23.45 -1.62 0.94
C SER A 93 23.95 -0.18 0.92
N SER A 94 23.21 0.71 1.59
CA SER A 94 23.54 2.14 1.66
C SER A 94 24.61 2.43 2.72
N ILE A 95 24.82 1.48 3.65
CA ILE A 95 25.86 1.55 4.66
C ILE A 95 27.20 1.18 4.00
N THR A 96 28.03 2.19 3.81
CA THR A 96 29.41 2.07 3.36
C THR A 96 30.33 2.41 4.52
N SER A 97 31.43 1.69 4.70
CA SER A 97 32.38 1.88 5.80
C SER A 97 32.93 3.32 5.91
N ASN A 98 32.99 4.07 4.81
CA ASN A 98 33.52 5.43 4.76
C ASN A 98 32.43 6.53 4.81
N TRP A 99 31.16 6.16 5.06
CA TRP A 99 30.02 7.09 5.14
C TRP A 99 29.93 8.10 3.98
N SER A 100 30.39 7.71 2.79
CA SER A 100 30.46 8.54 1.59
C SER A 100 29.76 7.85 0.43
N SER A 101 29.02 8.63 -0.37
CA SER A 101 28.34 8.19 -1.60
C SER A 101 29.20 8.37 -2.86
N ASP A 102 30.44 8.85 -2.71
CA ASP A 102 31.35 9.13 -3.81
C ASP A 102 31.82 7.84 -4.50
N LEU A 103 31.57 7.75 -5.81
CA LEU A 103 31.98 6.63 -6.68
C LEU A 103 33.49 6.49 -6.79
N THR A 104 34.25 7.54 -6.49
CA THR A 104 35.72 7.50 -6.50
C THR A 104 36.28 6.96 -5.19
N LYS A 105 35.52 7.02 -4.09
CA LYS A 105 35.92 6.60 -2.74
C LYS A 105 35.04 5.44 -2.24
N VAL A 106 34.93 4.39 -3.05
CA VAL A 106 34.11 3.23 -2.70
C VAL A 106 34.75 2.47 -1.55
N GLY A 107 34.26 2.71 -0.34
CA GLY A 107 34.56 1.88 0.83
C GLY A 107 33.89 0.51 0.73
N HIS A 108 34.26 -0.41 1.62
CA HIS A 108 33.62 -1.73 1.69
C HIS A 108 32.13 -1.59 2.08
N ARG A 109 31.26 -2.30 1.34
CA ARG A 109 29.81 -2.32 1.59
C ARG A 109 29.48 -3.48 2.52
N TRP A 110 28.74 -3.19 3.58
CA TRP A 110 28.28 -4.23 4.49
C TRP A 110 27.29 -5.16 3.79
N VAL A 111 27.56 -6.47 3.83
CA VAL A 111 26.70 -7.49 3.23
C VAL A 111 26.03 -8.31 4.32
N ALA A 112 24.73 -8.10 4.50
CA ALA A 112 23.96 -8.88 5.46
C ALA A 112 23.75 -10.34 4.99
N PRO A 113 23.64 -11.31 5.93
CA PRO A 113 23.32 -12.69 5.60
C PRO A 113 21.92 -12.76 4.99
N CYS A 114 21.77 -13.52 3.89
CA CYS A 114 20.59 -13.34 3.06
C CYS A 114 19.27 -13.81 3.71
N GLY A 115 19.32 -14.87 4.52
CA GLY A 115 18.13 -15.42 5.16
C GLY A 115 17.48 -14.51 6.21
N LEU A 116 18.28 -13.73 6.95
CA LEU A 116 17.77 -12.93 8.08
C LEU A 116 16.86 -11.80 7.61
N LEU A 117 17.34 -10.97 6.67
CA LEU A 117 16.55 -9.84 6.16
C LEU A 117 15.27 -10.33 5.48
N GLN A 118 15.36 -11.46 4.78
CA GLN A 118 14.23 -11.99 4.07
C GLN A 118 13.18 -12.63 4.99
N ALA A 119 13.61 -13.25 6.09
CA ALA A 119 12.70 -13.72 7.14
C ALA A 119 11.99 -12.55 7.83
N VAL A 120 12.72 -11.46 8.15
CA VAL A 120 12.12 -10.25 8.73
C VAL A 120 11.14 -9.59 7.75
N GLU A 121 11.49 -9.52 6.46
CA GLU A 121 10.60 -9.02 5.41
C GLU A 121 9.32 -9.87 5.32
N LEU A 122 9.46 -11.20 5.29
CA LEU A 122 8.32 -12.12 5.24
C LEU A 122 7.43 -11.97 6.47
N LEU A 123 8.01 -11.88 7.68
CA LEU A 123 7.25 -11.66 8.92
C LEU A 123 6.44 -10.35 8.86
N CYS A 124 7.06 -9.26 8.39
CA CYS A 124 6.36 -7.99 8.21
C CYS A 124 5.20 -8.12 7.22
N LEU A 125 5.42 -8.80 6.09
CA LEU A 125 4.39 -9.03 5.07
C LEU A 125 3.24 -9.90 5.62
N MET A 126 3.52 -10.89 6.47
CA MET A 126 2.49 -11.70 7.12
C MET A 126 1.63 -10.87 8.08
N VAL A 127 2.24 -9.96 8.85
CA VAL A 127 1.50 -9.02 9.71
C VAL A 127 0.61 -8.09 8.88
N LEU A 128 1.12 -7.58 7.75
CA LEU A 128 0.33 -6.75 6.83
C LEU A 128 -0.80 -7.53 6.14
N LEU A 129 -0.59 -8.81 5.85
CA LEU A 129 -1.63 -9.70 5.34
C LEU A 129 -2.72 -9.91 6.39
N LEU A 130 -2.34 -10.21 7.63
CA LEU A 130 -3.28 -10.35 8.74
C LEU A 130 -4.11 -9.07 8.94
N GLU A 131 -3.49 -7.89 8.82
CA GLU A 131 -4.21 -6.61 8.84
C GLU A 131 -5.29 -6.55 7.74
N GLN A 132 -4.97 -6.95 6.50
CA GLN A 132 -5.96 -6.97 5.42
C GLN A 132 -7.06 -8.00 5.64
N LEU A 133 -6.74 -9.17 6.20
CA LEU A 133 -7.71 -10.21 6.53
C LEU A 133 -8.67 -9.76 7.63
N LEU A 134 -8.17 -9.12 8.68
CA LEU A 134 -8.99 -8.55 9.75
C LEU A 134 -9.91 -7.46 9.20
N LYS A 135 -9.37 -6.54 8.40
CA LYS A 135 -10.16 -5.53 7.66
C LYS A 135 -11.27 -6.16 6.83
N THR A 136 -10.96 -7.26 6.18
CA THR A 136 -11.92 -7.98 5.35
C THR A 136 -13.02 -8.62 6.19
N HIS A 137 -12.66 -9.22 7.32
CA HIS A 137 -13.58 -9.87 8.24
C HIS A 137 -14.65 -8.91 8.79
N PHE A 138 -14.27 -7.72 9.27
CA PHE A 138 -15.25 -6.81 9.88
C PHE A 138 -16.06 -5.95 8.90
N ILE A 139 -15.56 -5.63 7.70
CA ILE A 139 -16.32 -4.86 6.68
C ILE A 139 -17.32 -5.72 5.89
N GLY A 140 -17.06 -7.03 5.82
CA GLY A 140 -17.89 -7.98 5.09
C GLY A 140 -17.54 -8.09 3.59
N TRP A 141 -17.63 -9.32 3.09
CA TRP A 141 -17.11 -9.70 1.77
C TRP A 141 -17.71 -8.94 0.58
N LYS A 142 -19.03 -8.66 0.62
CA LYS A 142 -19.75 -8.02 -0.48
C LYS A 142 -19.20 -6.62 -0.79
N ARG A 143 -18.91 -5.83 0.24
CA ARG A 143 -18.45 -4.44 0.10
C ARG A 143 -16.99 -4.37 -0.36
N ILE A 144 -16.20 -5.37 -0.03
CA ILE A 144 -14.78 -5.45 -0.40
C ILE A 144 -14.63 -5.59 -1.90
N LYS A 145 -15.45 -6.44 -2.53
CA LYS A 145 -15.48 -6.61 -3.99
C LYS A 145 -15.78 -5.31 -4.74
N THR A 146 -16.42 -4.34 -4.09
CA THR A 146 -16.70 -3.02 -4.68
C THR A 146 -15.52 -2.05 -4.51
N SER A 147 -14.73 -2.19 -3.44
CA SER A 147 -13.65 -1.26 -3.13
C SER A 147 -12.36 -1.63 -3.85
N LYS A 148 -12.08 -0.92 -4.95
CA LYS A 148 -10.86 -1.09 -5.78
C LYS A 148 -9.57 -1.00 -4.95
N TRP A 149 -9.53 -0.13 -3.94
CA TRP A 149 -8.35 0.05 -3.08
C TRP A 149 -8.05 -1.15 -2.18
N ILE A 150 -9.09 -1.84 -1.67
CA ILE A 150 -8.89 -3.01 -0.80
C ILE A 150 -8.43 -4.20 -1.66
N ILE A 151 -9.04 -4.39 -2.83
CA ILE A 151 -8.64 -5.43 -3.78
C ILE A 151 -7.19 -5.21 -4.24
N ALA A 152 -6.84 -3.99 -4.65
CA ALA A 152 -5.48 -3.66 -5.06
C ALA A 152 -4.48 -3.97 -3.94
N ALA A 153 -4.81 -3.66 -2.68
CA ALA A 153 -3.95 -3.99 -1.54
C ALA A 153 -3.78 -5.49 -1.32
N TYR A 154 -4.85 -6.26 -1.47
CA TYR A 154 -4.77 -7.71 -1.37
C TYR A 154 -3.87 -8.29 -2.47
N ILE A 155 -4.05 -7.86 -3.73
CA ILE A 155 -3.23 -8.31 -4.86
C ILE A 155 -1.76 -7.95 -4.66
N VAL A 156 -1.45 -6.70 -4.28
CA VAL A 156 -0.09 -6.24 -4.05
C VAL A 156 0.56 -7.01 -2.89
N CYS A 157 -0.18 -7.28 -1.82
CA CYS A 157 0.30 -8.06 -0.68
C CYS A 157 0.62 -9.50 -1.09
N MET A 158 -0.28 -10.17 -1.81
CA MET A 158 -0.07 -11.53 -2.30
C MET A 158 1.12 -11.63 -3.25
N PHE A 159 1.23 -10.71 -4.21
CA PHE A 159 2.38 -10.68 -5.12
C PHE A 159 3.69 -10.46 -4.36
N SER A 160 3.68 -9.59 -3.34
CA SER A 160 4.87 -9.34 -2.51
C SER A 160 5.29 -10.56 -1.70
N ILE A 161 4.33 -11.32 -1.15
CA ILE A 161 4.60 -12.58 -0.44
C ILE A 161 5.16 -13.62 -1.40
N SER A 162 4.56 -13.80 -2.58
CA SER A 162 5.04 -14.75 -3.59
C SER A 162 6.45 -14.45 -4.05
N ASP A 163 6.76 -13.19 -4.38
CA ASP A 163 8.11 -12.78 -4.79
C ASP A 163 9.13 -12.99 -3.64
N CYS A 164 8.70 -12.79 -2.38
CA CYS A 164 9.53 -13.08 -1.22
C CYS A 164 9.78 -14.58 -1.09
N LEU A 165 8.76 -15.43 -1.21
CA LEU A 165 8.91 -16.87 -1.16
C LEU A 165 9.84 -17.37 -2.28
N VAL A 166 9.63 -16.95 -3.52
CA VAL A 166 10.49 -17.28 -4.68
C VAL A 166 11.94 -16.91 -4.42
N SER A 167 12.20 -15.74 -3.83
CA SER A 167 13.57 -15.31 -3.50
C SER A 167 14.20 -16.13 -2.37
N VAL A 168 13.41 -16.67 -1.42
CA VAL A 168 13.90 -17.60 -0.38
C VAL A 168 14.28 -18.93 -1.03
N PHE A 169 13.40 -19.46 -1.87
CA PHE A 169 13.62 -20.73 -2.58
C PHE A 169 14.85 -20.68 -3.48
N LEU A 170 15.12 -19.55 -4.12
CA LEU A 170 16.26 -19.35 -5.02
C LEU A 170 17.54 -18.89 -4.29
N GLN A 171 17.61 -19.04 -2.96
CA GLN A 171 18.77 -18.71 -2.13
C GLN A 171 19.38 -17.33 -2.47
N CYS A 172 18.52 -16.35 -2.76
CA CYS A 172 18.91 -14.98 -3.09
C CYS A 172 19.75 -14.76 -4.36
N SER A 173 19.65 -15.66 -5.34
CA SER A 173 20.31 -15.50 -6.65
C SER A 173 19.68 -14.39 -7.52
N ASN A 174 18.44 -13.97 -7.21
CA ASN A 174 17.70 -12.98 -8.01
C ASN A 174 18.28 -11.56 -7.89
N LYS A 175 18.68 -11.00 -9.04
CA LYS A 175 19.20 -9.62 -9.15
C LYS A 175 18.11 -8.55 -9.09
N VAL A 176 16.89 -8.85 -9.56
CA VAL A 176 15.75 -7.91 -9.61
C VAL A 176 14.74 -8.28 -8.53
N ARG A 177 14.36 -7.31 -7.69
CA ARG A 177 13.38 -7.49 -6.59
C ARG A 177 12.20 -6.56 -6.81
N VAL A 178 11.14 -7.09 -7.40
CA VAL A 178 9.94 -6.30 -7.77
C VAL A 178 9.22 -5.76 -6.53
N ARG A 179 9.30 -6.46 -5.39
CA ARG A 179 8.78 -6.04 -4.09
C ARG A 179 9.11 -4.61 -3.67
N ARG A 180 10.27 -4.08 -4.04
CA ARG A 180 10.70 -2.72 -3.65
C ARG A 180 9.78 -1.64 -4.20
N MET A 181 9.32 -1.82 -5.43
CA MET A 181 8.40 -0.90 -6.08
C MET A 181 7.01 -0.93 -5.44
N LEU A 182 6.67 -2.05 -4.78
CA LEU A 182 5.38 -2.26 -4.14
C LEU A 182 5.35 -1.78 -2.68
N ARG A 183 6.48 -1.60 -2.00
CA ARG A 183 6.50 -1.13 -0.59
C ARG A 183 5.81 0.22 -0.36
N PRO A 184 6.02 1.26 -1.20
CA PRO A 184 5.34 2.54 -1.03
C PRO A 184 3.81 2.41 -1.07
N PHE A 185 3.29 1.40 -1.77
CA PHE A 185 1.86 1.12 -1.82
C PHE A 185 1.27 0.85 -0.43
N PHE A 186 1.99 0.16 0.48
CA PHE A 186 1.50 -0.11 1.83
C PHE A 186 1.32 1.17 2.66
N VAL A 187 2.17 2.19 2.46
CA VAL A 187 2.02 3.50 3.10
C VAL A 187 0.83 4.27 2.52
N ILE A 188 0.69 4.27 1.19
CA ILE A 188 -0.44 4.90 0.49
C ILE A 188 -1.76 4.25 0.94
N GLN A 189 -1.79 2.93 1.11
CA GLN A 189 -3.01 2.22 1.47
C GLN A 189 -3.51 2.55 2.90
N ARG A 190 -2.62 2.89 3.83
CA ARG A 190 -3.00 3.22 5.21
C ARG A 190 -3.41 4.67 5.40
N SER A 191 -2.94 5.58 4.56
CA SER A 191 -3.27 7.01 4.66
C SER A 191 -4.48 7.37 3.79
N THR A 192 -5.53 7.91 4.42
CA THR A 192 -6.73 8.38 3.70
C THR A 192 -6.45 9.63 2.86
N MET A 193 -5.57 10.50 3.35
CA MET A 193 -5.17 11.73 2.65
C MET A 193 -4.37 11.42 1.39
N MET A 194 -3.45 10.45 1.43
CA MET A 194 -2.65 10.08 0.26
C MET A 194 -3.52 9.49 -0.86
N LYS A 195 -4.56 8.71 -0.52
CA LYS A 195 -5.53 8.23 -1.52
C LYS A 195 -6.29 9.36 -2.20
N LYS A 196 -6.64 10.42 -1.45
CA LYS A 196 -7.27 11.61 -2.01
C LYS A 196 -6.31 12.34 -2.96
N VAL A 197 -5.05 12.51 -2.55
CA VAL A 197 -3.99 13.10 -3.39
C VAL A 197 -3.80 12.29 -4.66
N TRP A 198 -3.76 10.95 -4.58
CA TRP A 198 -3.65 10.08 -5.75
C TRP A 198 -4.82 10.23 -6.73
N ASN A 199 -6.04 10.29 -6.20
CA ASN A 199 -7.23 10.51 -7.03
C ASN A 199 -7.21 11.90 -7.70
N CYS A 200 -6.75 12.93 -6.97
CA CYS A 200 -6.57 14.28 -7.50
C CYS A 200 -5.51 14.29 -8.61
N LEU A 201 -4.34 13.70 -8.37
CA LEU A 201 -3.26 13.58 -9.35
C LEU A 201 -3.72 12.86 -10.62
N ARG A 202 -4.45 11.74 -10.47
CA ARG A 202 -5.02 11.00 -11.60
C ARG A 202 -5.98 11.84 -12.42
N ARG A 203 -6.74 12.74 -11.77
CA ARG A 203 -7.68 13.63 -12.45
C ARG A 203 -6.99 14.74 -13.24
N THR A 204 -5.86 15.25 -12.76
CA THR A 204 -5.09 16.33 -13.43
C THR A 204 -4.13 15.81 -14.51
N PHE A 205 -3.74 14.54 -14.44
CA PHE A 205 -2.86 13.89 -15.43
C PHE A 205 -3.25 14.10 -16.91
N PRO A 206 -4.53 13.94 -17.34
CA PRO A 206 -4.91 14.15 -18.74
C PRO A 206 -4.65 15.58 -19.24
N ASP A 207 -4.88 16.59 -18.40
CA ASP A 207 -4.66 17.98 -18.77
C ASP A 207 -3.17 18.25 -18.97
N ILE A 208 -2.33 17.78 -18.05
CA ILE A 208 -0.86 17.90 -18.14
C ILE A 208 -0.31 17.16 -19.37
N ALA A 209 -0.88 15.99 -19.71
CA ALA A 209 -0.43 15.20 -20.85
C ALA A 209 -0.61 15.95 -22.19
N SER A 210 -1.67 16.76 -22.32
CA SER A 210 -1.91 17.55 -23.52
C SER A 210 -0.82 18.62 -23.75
N VAL A 211 -0.42 19.30 -22.68
CA VAL A 211 0.64 20.32 -22.71
C VAL A 211 2.01 19.67 -22.94
N LEU A 212 2.27 18.52 -22.30
CA LEU A 212 3.51 17.78 -22.49
C LEU A 212 3.68 17.31 -23.94
N LEU A 213 2.59 16.85 -24.58
CA LEU A 213 2.60 16.43 -25.98
C LEU A 213 2.91 17.62 -26.90
N LEU A 214 2.28 18.78 -26.67
CA LEU A 214 2.57 19.99 -27.43
C LEU A 214 4.04 20.43 -27.28
N LEU A 215 4.56 20.39 -26.04
CA LEU A 215 5.97 20.69 -25.76
C LEU A 215 6.92 19.72 -26.47
N LEU A 216 6.60 18.41 -26.46
CA LEU A 216 7.39 17.40 -27.14
C LEU A 216 7.39 17.60 -28.66
N ALA A 217 6.23 17.91 -29.25
CA ALA A 217 6.11 18.22 -30.67
C ALA A 217 6.95 19.45 -31.03
N HIS A 218 6.90 20.51 -30.22
CA HIS A 218 7.72 21.71 -30.39
C HIS A 218 9.22 21.37 -30.35
N LEU A 219 9.68 20.67 -29.31
CA LEU A 219 11.08 20.23 -29.21
C LEU A 219 11.50 19.36 -30.40
N TYR A 220 10.62 18.47 -30.88
CA TYR A 220 10.87 17.64 -32.03
C TYR A 220 11.09 18.46 -33.32
N PHE A 221 10.20 19.41 -33.62
CA PHE A 221 10.33 20.29 -34.79
C PHE A 221 11.62 21.12 -34.74
N PHE A 222 11.94 21.73 -33.59
CA PHE A 222 13.16 22.51 -33.45
C PHE A 222 14.43 21.66 -33.52
N THR A 223 14.39 20.42 -33.04
CA THR A 223 15.52 19.50 -33.17
C THR A 223 15.77 19.14 -34.63
N LEU A 224 14.72 18.87 -35.42
CA LEU A 224 14.84 18.65 -36.86
C LEU A 224 15.41 19.87 -37.57
N PHE A 225 14.90 21.05 -37.26
CA PHE A 225 15.42 22.30 -37.81
C PHE A 225 16.89 22.54 -37.42
N GLY A 226 17.25 22.26 -36.17
CA GLY A 226 18.63 22.35 -35.67
C GLY A 226 19.59 21.41 -36.38
N MET A 227 19.17 20.16 -36.66
CA MET A 227 19.98 19.22 -37.45
C MET A 227 20.15 19.64 -38.92
N LEU A 228 19.15 20.33 -39.49
CA LEU A 228 19.23 20.88 -40.85
C LEU A 228 20.09 22.16 -40.90
N LEU A 229 20.04 23.00 -39.86
CA LEU A 229 20.76 24.27 -39.80
C LEU A 229 22.23 24.08 -39.39
N PHE A 230 22.50 23.12 -38.50
CA PHE A 230 23.85 22.77 -38.01
C PHE A 230 24.17 21.30 -38.27
N PRO A 231 24.22 20.86 -39.53
CA PRO A 231 24.65 19.50 -39.83
C PRO A 231 26.11 19.36 -39.37
N THR A 232 26.37 18.39 -38.51
CA THR A 232 27.74 18.08 -38.09
C THR A 232 28.53 17.70 -39.34
N PRO A 233 29.69 18.36 -39.61
CA PRO A 233 30.53 17.95 -40.72
C PRO A 233 30.90 16.49 -40.49
N ARG A 234 30.62 15.64 -41.48
CA ARG A 234 31.14 14.28 -41.47
C ARG A 234 32.66 14.42 -41.51
N VAL A 235 33.31 14.22 -40.37
CA VAL A 235 34.74 13.95 -40.34
C VAL A 235 34.88 12.60 -41.04
N THR A 236 35.08 12.65 -42.36
CA THR A 236 35.53 11.52 -43.14
C THR A 236 36.90 11.18 -42.56
N LEU A 237 36.93 10.27 -41.59
CA LEU A 237 38.15 9.53 -41.26
C LEU A 237 38.50 8.77 -42.53
N SER A 238 39.20 9.45 -43.43
CA SER A 238 39.93 8.79 -44.51
C SER A 238 40.86 7.82 -43.79
N PRO A 239 40.75 6.50 -44.00
CA PRO A 239 41.79 5.61 -43.56
C PRO A 239 42.97 5.92 -44.47
N THR A 240 43.81 6.89 -44.08
CA THR A 240 45.19 6.92 -44.53
C THR A 240 45.83 5.69 -43.91
N ILE A 241 45.61 4.55 -44.56
CA ILE A 241 46.49 3.40 -44.47
C ILE A 241 47.82 3.92 -45.01
N PRO A 242 48.86 4.14 -44.18
CA PRO A 242 50.19 4.28 -44.76
C PRO A 242 50.48 2.97 -45.49
N ALA A 243 50.66 3.05 -46.80
CA ALA A 243 51.16 1.95 -47.59
C ALA A 243 52.49 1.50 -46.97
N SER A 244 52.49 0.34 -46.32
CA SER A 244 53.73 -0.32 -45.91
C SER A 244 54.43 -0.78 -47.19
N PRO A 245 55.67 -0.35 -47.46
CA PRO A 245 56.43 -0.85 -48.59
C PRO A 245 56.75 -2.33 -48.35
N ALA A 246 56.73 -3.08 -49.45
CA ALA A 246 57.25 -4.43 -49.53
C ALA A 246 58.73 -4.46 -49.08
N GLN A 247 59.07 -5.35 -48.15
CA GLN A 247 60.40 -5.94 -48.05
C GLN A 247 60.22 -7.40 -48.49
N GLU A 248 60.59 -7.78 -49.72
CA GLU A 248 61.95 -7.99 -50.22
C GLU A 248 62.77 -9.02 -49.40
N ILE A 249 62.51 -10.29 -49.73
CA ILE A 249 63.45 -11.34 -50.16
C ILE A 249 64.82 -11.49 -49.42
N ARG A 250 65.01 -12.75 -48.96
CA ARG A 250 66.24 -13.58 -48.76
C ARG A 250 66.97 -13.55 -47.41
N PRO A 251 67.73 -14.62 -47.07
CA PRO A 251 67.87 -15.93 -47.74
C PRO A 251 67.24 -17.12 -47.02
#